data_AF-A0A2V8EMC5-F1
#
_entry.id   AF-A0A2V8EMC5-F1
#
_cell.length_a   1.000
_cell.length_b   1.000
_cell.length_c   1.000
_cell.angle_alpha   90.00
_cell.angle_beta   90.00
_cell.angle_gamma   90.00
#
_symmetry.space_group_name_H-M   'P 1'
#
loop_
_entity.id
_entity.type
_entity.pdbx_description
1 polymer ?
#
loop_
_entity_poly.entity_id
_entity_poly.type
_entity_poly.pdbx_seq_one_letter_code
_entity_poly.pdbx_strand_id
1 'polypeptide(L)'
;MALPDLEHAKTAVLNSLTSASGQRTYDHAIREFVAWYCSEPRLAFNRTVILRYRIHLEQRGYAPATINLQLAAVRRVAYEAADTGLLSPELAAGIRGVKGVRRIGVRLGNWLTPEQGRRLLDSATPSTPRGLRDHAMVAMLIGCGLRRAELLALNLESIQRREEHWVIADLVGKGGHVRTVPIPTWVKIAVDAWTAAAAMTHGPVFRAINKAGRVWGDGMSPKVLWDIVRAAAARAGTDKLAPHDLRRTCARLCHFAGGELDQIQFLLGHVSIQTTECYLGCKQKLRIAVNDRLGIEPDAA
;
A
#
# COMPACT_ATOMS: atom_id res chain seq x y z
N MET A 1 -2.02 -3.33 36.61
CA MET A 1 -2.56 -2.28 35.71
C MET A 1 -4.06 -2.47 35.61
N ALA A 2 -4.83 -1.45 35.97
CA ALA A 2 -6.29 -1.46 35.90
C ALA A 2 -6.78 -1.13 34.47
N LEU A 3 -8.07 -1.35 34.19
CA LEU A 3 -8.66 -1.02 32.89
C LEU A 3 -8.59 0.48 32.53
N PRO A 4 -8.79 1.43 33.47
CA PRO A 4 -8.63 2.86 33.18
C PRO A 4 -7.21 3.22 32.72
N ASP A 5 -6.19 2.62 33.35
CA ASP A 5 -4.78 2.82 32.98
C ASP A 5 -4.50 2.36 31.54
N LEU A 6 -5.12 1.24 31.14
CA LEU A 6 -5.01 0.69 29.79
C LEU A 6 -5.66 1.61 28.74
N GLU A 7 -6.81 2.22 29.05
CA GLU A 7 -7.47 3.19 28.17
C GLU A 7 -6.70 4.52 28.07
N HIS A 8 -6.04 4.95 29.15
CA HIS A 8 -5.14 6.11 29.11
C HIS A 8 -3.96 5.86 28.18
N ALA A 9 -3.24 4.75 28.38
CA ALA A 9 -2.11 4.36 27.54
C ALA A 9 -2.53 4.16 26.07
N LYS A 10 -3.70 3.55 25.81
CA LYS A 10 -4.28 3.45 24.47
C LYS A 10 -4.46 4.83 23.82
N THR A 11 -5.06 5.78 24.54
CA THR A 11 -5.31 7.14 24.02
C THR A 11 -4.01 7.84 23.64
N ALA A 12 -2.99 7.78 24.50
CA ALA A 12 -1.66 8.32 24.21
C ALA A 12 -1.02 7.66 22.97
N VAL A 13 -1.10 6.33 22.86
CA VAL A 13 -0.62 5.61 21.66
C VAL A 13 -1.34 6.07 20.40
N LEU A 14 -2.67 6.19 20.42
CA LEU A 14 -3.44 6.62 19.25
C LEU A 14 -3.08 8.05 18.83
N ASN A 15 -2.92 8.96 19.79
CA ASN A 15 -2.54 10.34 19.52
C ASN A 15 -1.10 10.47 18.98
N SER A 16 -0.21 9.54 19.33
CA SER A 16 1.17 9.52 18.79
C SER A 16 1.24 9.10 17.32
N LEU A 17 0.19 8.50 16.75
CA LEU A 17 0.16 8.05 15.36
C LEU A 17 -0.21 9.19 14.40
N THR A 18 0.68 9.47 13.45
CA THR A 18 0.52 10.55 12.44
C THR A 18 -0.51 10.29 11.35
N SER A 19 -1.03 9.06 11.23
CA SER A 19 -1.99 8.71 10.17
C SER A 19 -3.31 8.19 10.73
N ALA A 20 -4.43 8.76 10.27
CA ALA A 20 -5.77 8.34 10.67
C ALA A 20 -6.06 6.85 10.37
N SER A 21 -5.49 6.30 9.29
CA SER A 21 -5.59 4.87 9.00
C SER A 21 -4.80 4.02 10.00
N GLY A 22 -3.63 4.49 10.44
CA GLY A 22 -2.83 3.84 11.48
C GLY A 22 -3.56 3.85 12.81
N GLN A 23 -4.14 4.99 13.19
CA GLN A 23 -4.98 5.15 14.37
C GLN A 23 -6.13 4.14 14.40
N ARG A 24 -6.94 4.06 13.34
CA ARG A 24 -8.05 3.08 13.26
C ARG A 24 -7.58 1.63 13.38
N THR A 25 -6.43 1.33 12.77
CA THR A 25 -5.87 -0.03 12.80
C THR A 25 -5.41 -0.42 14.20
N TYR A 26 -4.70 0.49 14.88
CA TYR A 26 -4.23 0.28 16.25
C TYR A 26 -5.40 0.28 17.24
N ASP A 27 -6.38 1.17 17.09
CA ASP A 27 -7.58 1.20 17.95
C ASP A 27 -8.34 -0.12 17.88
N HIS A 28 -8.59 -0.64 16.68
CA HIS A 28 -9.23 -1.94 16.52
C HIS A 28 -8.41 -3.07 17.16
N ALA A 29 -7.10 -3.10 16.92
CA ALA A 29 -6.23 -4.11 17.52
C ALA A 29 -6.21 -4.05 19.05
N ILE A 30 -6.11 -2.86 19.63
CA ILE A 30 -6.11 -2.67 21.08
C ILE A 30 -7.47 -3.07 21.67
N ARG A 31 -8.60 -2.69 21.03
CA ARG A 31 -9.94 -3.08 21.47
C ARG A 31 -10.15 -4.59 21.48
N GLU A 32 -9.71 -5.29 20.42
CA GLU A 32 -9.78 -6.76 20.36
C GLU A 32 -8.98 -7.39 21.52
N PHE A 33 -7.78 -6.86 21.79
CA PHE A 33 -6.98 -7.32 22.92
C PHE A 33 -7.67 -7.06 24.27
N VAL A 34 -8.21 -5.85 24.49
CA VAL A 34 -8.91 -5.50 25.74
C VAL A 34 -10.12 -6.42 25.96
N ALA A 35 -10.92 -6.63 24.91
CA ALA A 35 -12.08 -7.53 24.97
C ALA A 35 -11.68 -8.96 25.35
N TRP A 36 -10.63 -9.50 24.73
CA TRP A 36 -10.09 -10.81 25.07
C TRP A 36 -9.53 -10.83 26.51
N TYR A 37 -8.72 -9.83 26.88
CA TYR A 37 -8.08 -9.75 28.20
C TYR A 37 -9.10 -9.69 29.35
N CYS A 38 -10.22 -8.97 29.16
CA CYS A 38 -11.33 -8.91 30.12
C CYS A 38 -12.12 -10.22 30.24
N SER A 39 -12.09 -11.06 29.19
CA SER A 39 -12.78 -12.36 29.21
C SER A 39 -11.97 -13.46 29.91
N GLU A 40 -10.68 -13.25 30.13
CA GLU A 40 -9.79 -14.21 30.77
C GLU A 40 -9.69 -14.00 32.29
N PRO A 41 -9.50 -15.06 33.10
CA PRO A 41 -9.41 -14.93 34.56
C PRO A 41 -8.19 -14.10 35.00
N ARG A 42 -8.43 -12.90 35.54
CA ARG A 42 -7.50 -11.97 36.25
C ARG A 42 -6.00 -12.27 36.09
N LEU A 43 -5.50 -12.17 34.87
CA LEU A 43 -4.07 -12.24 34.62
C LEU A 43 -3.46 -10.85 34.80
N ALA A 44 -2.31 -10.75 35.47
CA ALA A 44 -1.55 -9.51 35.47
C ALA A 44 -1.02 -9.22 34.05
N PHE A 45 -1.10 -7.97 33.60
CA PHE A 45 -0.59 -7.56 32.29
C PHE A 45 0.94 -7.72 32.20
N ASN A 46 1.38 -8.86 31.67
CA ASN A 46 2.78 -9.26 31.62
C ASN A 46 3.05 -10.13 30.38
N ARG A 47 4.29 -10.63 30.25
CA ARG A 47 4.72 -11.51 29.15
C ARG A 47 3.78 -12.70 28.91
N THR A 48 3.30 -13.34 29.98
CA THR A 48 2.46 -14.55 29.90
C THR A 48 1.12 -14.26 29.22
N VAL A 49 0.51 -13.11 29.53
CA VAL A 49 -0.75 -12.67 28.89
C VAL A 49 -0.56 -12.49 27.39
N ILE A 50 0.53 -11.86 26.97
CA ILE A 50 0.79 -11.61 25.54
C ILE A 50 1.06 -12.92 24.79
N LEU A 51 1.72 -13.90 25.43
CA LEU A 51 1.89 -15.24 24.87
C LEU A 51 0.55 -15.97 24.72
N ARG A 52 -0.32 -15.91 25.72
CA ARG A 52 -1.68 -16.48 25.64
C ARG A 52 -2.51 -15.79 24.55
N TYR A 53 -2.44 -14.47 24.44
CA TYR A 53 -3.13 -13.74 23.39
C TYR A 53 -2.64 -14.16 22.00
N ARG A 54 -1.32 -14.29 21.82
CA ARG A 54 -0.74 -14.82 20.58
C ARG A 54 -1.32 -16.20 20.25
N ILE A 55 -1.33 -17.13 21.21
CA ILE A 55 -1.86 -18.49 21.02
C ILE A 55 -3.34 -18.45 20.66
N HIS A 56 -4.13 -17.61 21.33
CA HIS A 56 -5.54 -17.40 21.02
C HIS A 56 -5.74 -16.93 19.56
N LEU A 57 -4.94 -15.97 19.11
CA LEU A 57 -4.99 -15.50 17.72
C LEU A 57 -4.55 -16.58 16.71
N GLU A 58 -3.57 -17.40 17.05
CA GLU A 58 -3.14 -18.56 16.24
C GLU A 58 -4.26 -19.61 16.15
N GLN A 59 -4.92 -19.94 17.27
CA GLN A 59 -6.05 -20.89 17.33
C GLN A 59 -7.28 -20.41 16.55
N ARG A 60 -7.51 -19.09 16.51
CA ARG A 60 -8.54 -18.47 15.65
C ARG A 60 -8.18 -18.45 14.16
N GLY A 61 -7.00 -18.91 13.78
CA GLY A 61 -6.57 -19.00 12.39
C GLY A 61 -6.24 -17.65 11.75
N TYR A 62 -5.91 -16.61 12.54
CA TYR A 62 -5.48 -15.33 11.97
C TYR A 62 -4.17 -15.48 11.19
N ALA A 63 -4.05 -14.73 10.09
CA ALA A 63 -2.81 -14.69 9.32
C ALA A 63 -1.65 -14.14 10.17
N PRO A 64 -0.40 -14.64 10.02
CA PRO A 64 0.75 -14.17 10.80
C PRO A 64 0.98 -12.65 10.74
N ALA A 65 0.65 -12.01 9.62
CA ALA A 65 0.73 -10.55 9.49
C ALA A 65 -0.26 -9.84 10.42
N THR A 66 -1.50 -10.34 10.53
CA THR A 66 -2.53 -9.82 11.43
C THR A 66 -2.14 -10.05 12.89
N ILE A 67 -1.62 -11.23 13.24
CA ILE A 67 -1.15 -11.51 14.60
C ILE A 67 -0.01 -10.56 14.98
N ASN A 68 0.97 -10.36 14.10
CA ASN A 68 2.08 -9.46 14.38
C ASN A 68 1.66 -7.99 14.51
N LEU A 69 0.64 -7.55 13.76
CA LEU A 69 0.04 -6.22 13.90
C LEU A 69 -0.66 -6.06 15.25
N GLN A 70 -1.47 -7.04 15.64
CA GLN A 70 -2.13 -7.10 16.95
C GLN A 70 -1.10 -7.01 18.09
N LEU A 71 -0.07 -7.86 18.05
CA LEU A 71 1.00 -7.85 19.06
C LEU A 71 1.80 -6.55 19.07
N ALA A 72 2.03 -5.92 17.91
CA ALA A 72 2.73 -4.64 17.84
C ALA A 72 1.94 -3.51 18.52
N ALA A 73 0.61 -3.46 18.31
CA ALA A 73 -0.26 -2.48 18.95
C ALA A 73 -0.26 -2.66 20.48
N VAL A 74 -0.41 -3.90 20.97
CA VAL A 74 -0.42 -4.18 22.42
C VAL A 74 0.94 -3.89 23.07
N ARG A 75 2.06 -4.24 22.41
CA ARG A 75 3.41 -3.88 22.91
C ARG A 75 3.61 -2.38 23.00
N ARG A 76 3.06 -1.61 22.04
CA ARG A 76 3.14 -0.15 22.07
C ARG A 76 2.40 0.43 23.27
N VAL A 77 1.23 -0.12 23.60
CA VAL A 77 0.48 0.24 24.82
C VAL A 77 1.27 -0.09 26.09
N ALA A 78 1.91 -1.26 26.15
CA ALA A 78 2.74 -1.63 27.31
C ALA A 78 3.95 -0.71 27.50
N TYR A 79 4.55 -0.24 26.40
CA TYR A 79 5.67 0.70 26.44
C TYR A 79 5.21 2.08 26.92
N GLU A 80 4.11 2.58 26.36
CA GLU A 80 3.51 3.86 26.79
C GLU A 80 3.10 3.83 28.26
N ALA A 81 2.53 2.71 28.72
CA ALA A 81 2.18 2.52 30.12
C ALA A 81 3.42 2.53 31.03
N ALA A 82 4.57 2.06 30.55
CA ALA A 82 5.82 2.13 31.32
C ALA A 82 6.40 3.54 31.37
N ASP A 83 6.41 4.25 30.24
CA ASP A 83 6.88 5.64 30.17
C ASP A 83 6.03 6.58 31.06
N THR A 84 4.76 6.26 31.26
CA THR A 84 3.83 7.00 32.13
C THR A 84 3.76 6.47 33.58
N GLY A 85 4.57 5.46 33.94
CA GLY A 85 4.63 4.90 35.30
C GLY A 85 3.47 3.98 35.70
N LEU A 86 2.58 3.63 34.76
CA LEU A 86 1.45 2.71 34.95
C LEU A 86 1.83 1.22 34.89
N LEU A 87 3.01 0.93 34.34
CA LEU A 87 3.59 -0.42 34.23
C LEU A 87 5.09 -0.37 34.57
N SER A 88 5.64 -1.40 35.22
CA SER A 88 7.08 -1.43 35.47
C SER A 88 7.88 -1.62 34.17
N PRO A 89 9.07 -1.00 34.03
CA PRO A 89 9.94 -1.18 32.86
C PRO A 89 10.30 -2.65 32.58
N GLU A 90 10.45 -3.46 33.63
CA GLU A 90 10.77 -4.90 33.53
C GLU A 90 9.61 -5.69 32.90
N LEU A 91 8.38 -5.39 33.30
CA LEU A 91 7.18 -6.01 32.73
C LEU A 91 7.00 -5.60 31.26
N ALA A 92 7.19 -4.32 30.94
CA ALA A 92 7.14 -3.82 29.57
C ALA A 92 8.23 -4.45 28.68
N ALA A 93 9.45 -4.60 29.19
CA ALA A 93 10.54 -5.30 28.50
C ALA A 93 10.19 -6.77 28.26
N GLY A 94 9.60 -7.45 29.25
CA GLY A 94 9.13 -8.83 29.13
C GLY A 94 8.07 -9.00 28.03
N ILE A 95 7.12 -8.06 27.93
CA ILE A 95 6.09 -7.99 26.89
C ILE A 95 6.72 -7.74 25.50
N ARG A 96 7.67 -6.81 25.41
CA ARG A 96 8.41 -6.52 24.18
C ARG A 96 9.17 -7.74 23.67
N GLY A 97 9.72 -8.54 24.58
CA GLY A 97 10.47 -9.75 24.27
C GLY A 97 9.62 -10.92 23.74
N VAL A 98 8.30 -10.83 23.74
CA VAL A 98 7.45 -11.85 23.09
C VAL A 98 7.71 -11.79 21.59
N LYS A 99 8.13 -12.91 20.99
CA LYS A 99 8.34 -12.97 19.54
C LYS A 99 7.00 -13.06 18.80
N GLY A 100 6.93 -12.41 17.65
CA GLY A 100 5.81 -12.58 16.72
C GLY A 100 5.80 -13.95 16.05
N VAL A 101 4.76 -14.21 15.27
CA VAL A 101 4.64 -15.42 14.47
C VAL A 101 5.49 -15.29 13.22
N ARG A 102 6.28 -16.33 12.91
CA ARG A 102 7.07 -16.37 11.68
C ARG A 102 6.13 -16.34 10.47
N ARG A 103 6.41 -15.47 9.51
CA ARG A 103 5.77 -15.52 8.20
C ARG A 103 6.49 -16.57 7.38
N ILE A 104 5.93 -17.78 7.32
CA ILE A 104 6.43 -18.85 6.46
C ILE A 104 5.87 -18.61 5.06
N GLY A 105 6.75 -18.38 4.09
CA GLY A 105 6.40 -17.97 2.74
C GLY A 105 6.05 -16.48 2.63
N VAL A 106 6.54 -15.83 1.57
CA VAL A 106 6.01 -14.54 1.13
C VAL A 106 4.81 -14.87 0.26
N ARG A 107 3.60 -14.47 0.66
CA ARG A 107 2.50 -14.38 -0.30
C ARG A 107 2.92 -13.34 -1.33
N LEU A 108 3.50 -13.79 -2.45
CA LEU A 108 3.55 -13.02 -3.68
C LEU A 108 2.09 -12.75 -4.01
N GLY A 109 1.60 -11.58 -3.61
CA GLY A 109 0.21 -11.24 -3.86
C GLY A 109 -0.04 -11.15 -5.37
N ASN A 110 -1.31 -11.00 -5.73
CA ASN A 110 -1.72 -10.98 -7.12
C ASN A 110 -1.00 -9.87 -7.90
N TRP A 111 -0.74 -10.15 -9.16
CA TRP A 111 -0.11 -9.26 -10.14
C TRP A 111 -0.52 -9.77 -11.54
N LEU A 112 -0.38 -8.93 -12.55
CA LEU A 112 -0.77 -9.27 -13.92
C LEU A 112 0.44 -9.51 -14.82
N THR A 113 0.34 -10.50 -15.71
CA THR A 113 1.23 -10.59 -16.88
C THR A 113 1.01 -9.41 -17.84
N PRO A 114 1.92 -9.13 -18.78
CA PRO A 114 1.70 -8.10 -19.80
C PRO A 114 0.37 -8.26 -20.54
N GLU A 115 0.01 -9.49 -20.91
CA GLU A 115 -1.23 -9.81 -21.64
C GLU A 115 -2.47 -9.58 -20.77
N GLN A 116 -2.41 -9.94 -19.48
CA GLN A 116 -3.48 -9.65 -18.53
C GLN A 116 -3.63 -8.14 -18.30
N GLY A 117 -2.53 -7.40 -18.19
CA GLY A 117 -2.52 -5.94 -18.06
C GLY A 117 -3.13 -5.25 -19.28
N ARG A 118 -2.79 -5.72 -20.49
CA ARG A 118 -3.39 -5.24 -21.73
C ARG A 118 -4.89 -5.50 -21.77
N ARG A 119 -5.33 -6.73 -21.51
CA ARG A 119 -6.77 -7.07 -21.43
C ARG A 119 -7.51 -6.21 -20.41
N LEU A 120 -6.88 -5.91 -19.26
CA LEU A 120 -7.48 -5.03 -18.26
C LEU A 120 -7.73 -3.62 -18.82
N LEU A 121 -6.74 -3.04 -19.50
CA LEU A 121 -6.86 -1.71 -20.09
C LEU A 121 -7.87 -1.69 -21.26
N ASP A 122 -7.82 -2.71 -22.12
CA ASP A 122 -8.69 -2.85 -23.30
C ASP A 122 -10.15 -3.16 -22.93
N SER A 123 -10.39 -3.76 -21.77
CA SER A 123 -11.75 -4.04 -21.26
C SER A 123 -12.52 -2.79 -20.84
N ALA A 124 -11.87 -1.63 -20.81
CA ALA A 124 -12.54 -0.36 -20.58
C ALA A 124 -13.30 0.05 -21.86
N THR A 125 -14.52 0.56 -21.68
CA THR A 125 -15.31 1.19 -22.75
C THR A 125 -15.27 2.70 -22.58
N PRO A 126 -14.25 3.40 -23.13
CA PRO A 126 -14.06 4.84 -22.96
C PRO A 126 -15.01 5.68 -23.83
N SER A 127 -16.29 5.29 -23.95
CA SER A 127 -17.30 6.01 -24.73
C SER A 127 -18.13 6.98 -23.89
N THR A 128 -17.95 6.98 -22.57
CA THR A 128 -18.64 7.87 -21.64
C THR A 128 -17.62 8.57 -20.74
N PRO A 129 -17.94 9.75 -20.16
CA PRO A 129 -17.06 10.40 -19.18
C PRO A 129 -16.66 9.46 -18.03
N ARG A 130 -17.59 8.61 -17.57
CA ARG A 130 -17.31 7.58 -16.56
C ARG A 130 -16.31 6.55 -17.03
N GLY A 131 -16.48 6.02 -18.25
CA GLY A 131 -15.56 5.07 -18.85
C GLY A 131 -14.15 5.65 -19.04
N LEU A 132 -14.06 6.89 -19.52
CA LEU A 132 -12.79 7.61 -19.69
C LEU A 132 -12.07 7.80 -18.36
N ARG A 133 -12.78 8.28 -17.33
CA ARG A 133 -12.23 8.43 -15.98
C ARG A 133 -11.72 7.10 -15.44
N ASP A 134 -12.54 6.06 -15.50
CA ASP A 134 -12.22 4.76 -14.93
C ASP A 134 -11.01 4.13 -15.65
N HIS A 135 -10.93 4.28 -16.97
CA HIS A 135 -9.76 3.88 -17.78
C HIS A 135 -8.50 4.63 -17.36
N ALA A 136 -8.57 5.96 -17.25
CA ALA A 136 -7.44 6.80 -16.82
C ALA A 136 -6.97 6.46 -15.40
N MET A 137 -7.89 6.16 -14.46
CA MET A 137 -7.53 5.72 -13.11
C MET A 137 -6.77 4.40 -13.11
N VAL A 138 -7.24 3.41 -13.88
CA VAL A 138 -6.56 2.10 -14.00
C VAL A 138 -5.19 2.26 -14.69
N ALA A 139 -5.13 3.06 -15.76
CA ALA A 139 -3.89 3.38 -16.48
C ALA A 139 -2.84 3.99 -15.55
N MET A 140 -3.21 4.98 -14.74
CA MET A 140 -2.32 5.62 -13.77
C MET A 140 -1.84 4.63 -12.68
N LEU A 141 -2.71 3.72 -12.20
CA LEU A 141 -2.32 2.74 -11.20
C LEU A 141 -1.30 1.72 -11.72
N ILE A 142 -1.50 1.20 -12.94
CA ILE A 142 -0.63 0.18 -13.53
C ILE A 142 0.61 0.77 -14.21
N GLY A 143 0.51 1.96 -14.78
CA GLY A 143 1.61 2.62 -15.50
C GLY A 143 2.51 3.46 -14.61
N CYS A 144 1.97 4.10 -13.58
CA CYS A 144 2.73 4.97 -12.67
C CYS A 144 2.91 4.37 -11.27
N GLY A 145 2.35 3.18 -11.01
CA GLY A 145 2.53 2.45 -9.75
C GLY A 145 2.02 3.20 -8.51
N LEU A 146 1.03 4.08 -8.65
CA LEU A 146 0.57 4.93 -7.55
C LEU A 146 -0.13 4.15 -6.44
N ARG A 147 -0.02 4.63 -5.19
CA ARG A 147 -0.93 4.19 -4.12
C ARG A 147 -2.31 4.81 -4.36
N ARG A 148 -3.37 4.14 -3.87
CA ARG A 148 -4.75 4.66 -3.95
C ARG A 148 -4.89 6.10 -3.43
N ALA A 149 -4.30 6.40 -2.28
CA ALA A 149 -4.40 7.76 -1.70
C ALA A 149 -3.65 8.79 -2.56
N GLU A 150 -2.50 8.41 -3.13
CA GLU A 150 -1.72 9.26 -4.04
C GLU A 150 -2.52 9.57 -5.32
N LEU A 151 -3.16 8.56 -5.92
CA LEU A 151 -4.01 8.76 -7.11
C LEU A 151 -5.18 9.71 -6.82
N LEU A 152 -5.86 9.53 -5.68
CA LEU A 152 -7.04 10.31 -5.34
C LEU A 152 -6.73 11.74 -4.90
N ALA A 153 -5.49 12.02 -4.52
CA ALA A 153 -5.01 13.35 -4.15
C ALA A 153 -4.29 14.08 -5.30
N LEU A 154 -4.24 13.46 -6.50
CA LEU A 154 -3.53 14.01 -7.64
C LEU A 154 -4.20 15.29 -8.16
N ASN A 155 -3.42 16.33 -8.37
CA ASN A 155 -3.85 17.62 -8.92
C ASN A 155 -3.26 17.83 -10.33
N LEU A 156 -3.99 18.52 -11.21
CA LEU A 156 -3.55 18.78 -12.58
C LEU A 156 -2.23 19.57 -12.61
N GLU A 157 -2.04 20.48 -11.66
CA GLU A 157 -0.85 21.32 -11.50
C GLU A 157 0.41 20.51 -11.16
N SER A 158 0.24 19.31 -10.60
CA SER A 158 1.36 18.40 -10.34
C SER A 158 1.82 17.66 -11.60
N ILE A 159 1.00 17.64 -12.66
CA ILE A 159 1.37 17.00 -13.93
C ILE A 159 2.15 18.01 -14.77
N GLN A 160 3.45 17.79 -14.88
CA GLN A 160 4.39 18.72 -15.50
C GLN A 160 5.22 18.00 -16.57
N ARG A 161 5.87 18.78 -17.44
CA ARG A 161 6.91 18.26 -18.33
C ARG A 161 8.28 18.56 -17.72
N ARG A 162 9.11 17.53 -17.55
CA ARG A 162 10.52 17.65 -17.11
C ARG A 162 11.37 16.75 -17.99
N GLU A 163 12.51 17.26 -18.44
CA GLU A 163 13.46 16.50 -19.28
C GLU A 163 12.77 15.79 -20.44
N GLU A 164 11.93 16.50 -21.19
CA GLU A 164 11.12 15.96 -22.30
C GLU A 164 10.03 14.93 -21.94
N HIS A 165 9.91 14.50 -20.69
CA HIS A 165 8.91 13.53 -20.21
C HIS A 165 7.79 14.19 -19.40
N TRP A 166 6.58 13.62 -19.47
CA TRP A 166 5.50 13.94 -18.53
C TRP A 166 5.79 13.30 -17.17
N VAL A 167 5.57 14.04 -16.09
CA VAL A 167 5.82 13.59 -14.73
C VAL A 167 4.72 14.06 -13.79
N ILE A 168 4.53 13.34 -12.68
CA ILE A 168 3.89 13.84 -11.47
C ILE A 168 5.00 14.39 -10.59
N ALA A 169 5.10 15.71 -10.52
CA ALA A 169 6.06 16.41 -9.70
C ALA A 169 5.69 16.35 -8.21
N ASP A 170 6.71 16.21 -7.37
CA ASP A 170 6.62 16.42 -5.92
C ASP A 170 5.49 15.62 -5.23
N LEU A 171 5.26 14.39 -5.69
CA LEU A 171 4.23 13.51 -5.15
C LEU A 171 4.56 13.12 -3.71
N VAL A 172 3.75 13.58 -2.78
CA VAL A 172 3.87 13.27 -1.35
C VAL A 172 3.26 11.90 -1.06
N GLY A 173 4.13 10.94 -0.73
CA GLY A 173 3.78 9.58 -0.37
C GLY A 173 3.57 9.36 1.14
N LYS A 174 3.50 8.09 1.52
CA LYS A 174 3.35 7.68 2.93
C LYS A 174 4.52 8.19 3.76
N GLY A 175 4.22 8.81 4.91
CA GLY A 175 5.24 9.31 5.83
C GLY A 175 5.98 10.54 5.32
N GLY A 176 5.35 11.35 4.46
CA GLY A 176 5.91 12.61 3.96
C GLY A 176 7.01 12.46 2.91
N HIS A 177 7.27 11.26 2.40
CA HIS A 177 8.31 11.03 1.41
C HIS A 177 7.87 11.58 0.05
N VAL A 178 8.64 12.54 -0.47
CA VAL A 178 8.37 13.18 -1.76
C VAL A 178 9.12 12.47 -2.87
N ARG A 179 8.48 12.30 -4.03
CA ARG A 179 9.13 11.77 -5.24
C ARG A 179 8.50 12.32 -6.51
N THR A 180 9.26 12.30 -7.60
CA THR A 180 8.74 12.55 -8.94
C THR A 180 8.45 11.22 -9.63
N VAL A 181 7.29 11.10 -10.28
CA VAL A 181 6.86 9.87 -10.94
C VAL A 181 6.71 10.12 -12.45
N PRO A 182 7.51 9.48 -13.33
CA PRO A 182 7.32 9.61 -14.77
C PRO A 182 5.97 9.00 -15.20
N ILE A 183 5.31 9.67 -16.15
CA ILE A 183 4.02 9.27 -16.72
C ILE A 183 4.27 8.77 -18.14
N PRO A 184 4.08 7.47 -18.42
CA PRO A 184 4.16 6.95 -19.78
C PRO A 184 3.18 7.65 -20.73
N THR A 185 3.56 7.82 -22.00
CA THR A 185 2.73 8.53 -23.00
C THR A 185 1.32 7.94 -23.11
N TRP A 186 1.17 6.62 -23.10
CA TRP A 186 -0.14 5.96 -23.17
C TRP A 186 -1.02 6.26 -21.94
N VAL A 187 -0.42 6.44 -20.76
CA VAL A 187 -1.15 6.86 -19.55
C VAL A 187 -1.59 8.31 -19.69
N LYS A 188 -0.70 9.18 -20.17
CA LYS A 188 -1.00 10.60 -20.37
C LYS A 188 -2.15 10.80 -21.36
N ILE A 189 -2.17 10.06 -22.46
CA ILE A 189 -3.27 10.06 -23.43
C ILE A 189 -4.60 9.71 -22.75
N ALA A 190 -4.63 8.68 -21.90
CA ALA A 190 -5.83 8.31 -21.16
C ALA A 190 -6.30 9.42 -20.20
N VAL A 191 -5.36 10.05 -19.47
CA VAL A 191 -5.66 11.18 -18.58
C VAL A 191 -6.20 12.36 -19.37
N ASP A 192 -5.61 12.69 -20.52
CA ASP A 192 -6.04 13.82 -21.37
C ASP A 192 -7.43 13.60 -21.96
N ALA A 193 -7.73 12.39 -22.40
CA ALA A 193 -9.06 12.05 -22.89
C ALA A 193 -10.13 12.25 -21.80
N TRP A 194 -9.81 11.89 -20.55
CA TRP A 194 -10.69 12.14 -19.40
C TRP A 194 -10.83 13.64 -19.10
N THR A 195 -9.72 14.36 -18.94
CA THR A 195 -9.76 15.77 -18.52
C THR A 195 -10.41 16.66 -19.57
N ALA A 196 -10.22 16.37 -20.85
CA ALA A 196 -10.92 17.03 -21.95
C ALA A 196 -12.44 16.78 -21.89
N ALA A 197 -12.87 15.52 -21.74
CA ALA A 197 -14.30 15.19 -21.63
C ALA A 197 -14.97 15.78 -20.37
N ALA A 198 -14.19 16.00 -19.32
CA ALA A 198 -14.64 16.63 -18.08
C ALA A 198 -14.49 18.16 -18.06
N ALA A 199 -13.96 18.77 -19.13
CA ALA A 199 -13.64 20.20 -19.24
C ALA A 199 -12.82 20.74 -18.04
N MET A 200 -11.83 19.96 -17.60
CA MET A 200 -11.02 20.25 -16.41
C MET A 200 -9.75 21.02 -16.77
N THR A 201 -9.51 22.15 -16.09
CA THR A 201 -8.32 22.99 -16.31
C THR A 201 -7.41 23.12 -15.08
N HIS A 202 -7.91 22.84 -13.88
CA HIS A 202 -7.18 22.99 -12.61
C HIS A 202 -7.73 22.03 -11.55
N GLY A 203 -7.01 21.87 -10.44
CA GLY A 203 -7.43 21.12 -9.25
C GLY A 203 -7.39 19.59 -9.41
N PRO A 204 -8.17 18.86 -8.59
CA PRO A 204 -8.08 17.40 -8.50
C PRO A 204 -8.39 16.73 -9.83
N VAL A 205 -7.49 15.84 -10.29
CA VAL A 205 -7.57 15.14 -11.59
C VAL A 205 -8.77 14.20 -11.65
N PHE A 206 -9.07 13.51 -10.55
CA PHE A 206 -10.14 12.51 -10.50
C PHE A 206 -11.28 12.97 -9.60
N ARG A 207 -12.44 13.20 -10.22
CA ARG A 207 -13.66 13.71 -9.56
C ARG A 207 -14.80 12.69 -9.63
N ALA A 208 -15.76 12.83 -8.72
CA ALA A 208 -16.96 12.01 -8.76
C ALA A 208 -17.82 12.36 -9.98
N ILE A 209 -18.64 11.39 -10.40
CA ILE A 209 -19.62 11.57 -11.49
C ILE A 209 -20.97 11.14 -10.95
N ASN A 210 -21.94 12.03 -11.00
CA ASN A 210 -23.30 11.78 -10.51
C ASN A 210 -24.07 10.81 -11.44
N LYS A 211 -25.31 10.48 -11.07
CA LYS A 211 -26.17 9.57 -11.86
C LYS A 211 -26.52 10.12 -13.24
N ALA A 212 -26.56 11.45 -13.39
CA ALA A 212 -26.82 12.13 -14.66
C ALA A 212 -25.57 12.22 -15.56
N GLY A 213 -24.45 11.57 -15.19
CA GLY A 213 -23.22 11.57 -15.99
C GLY A 213 -22.40 12.86 -15.89
N ARG A 214 -22.77 13.78 -14.99
CA ARG A 214 -22.05 15.06 -14.81
C ARG A 214 -20.99 14.92 -13.73
N VAL A 215 -19.85 15.55 -13.98
CA VAL A 215 -18.76 15.69 -13.02
C VAL A 215 -19.24 16.52 -11.83
N TRP A 216 -18.92 16.10 -10.62
CA TRP A 216 -19.36 16.74 -9.39
C TRP A 216 -18.31 16.62 -8.28
N GLY A 217 -18.16 17.71 -7.52
CA GLY A 217 -17.30 17.80 -6.33
C GLY A 217 -15.80 17.72 -6.64
N ASP A 218 -15.01 17.84 -5.58
CA ASP A 218 -13.55 18.02 -5.66
C ASP A 218 -12.77 16.75 -5.29
N GLY A 219 -13.40 15.59 -5.38
CA GLY A 219 -12.72 14.34 -5.08
C GLY A 219 -13.57 13.10 -5.22
N MET A 220 -12.96 11.97 -4.87
CA MET A 220 -13.59 10.66 -4.96
C MET A 220 -13.23 9.79 -3.75
N SER A 221 -14.18 8.98 -3.30
CA SER A 221 -13.95 8.10 -2.17
C SER A 221 -13.01 6.93 -2.54
N PRO A 222 -12.16 6.49 -1.59
CA PRO A 222 -11.33 5.29 -1.75
C PRO A 222 -12.10 4.00 -2.04
N LYS A 223 -13.40 3.96 -1.70
CA LYS A 223 -14.30 2.84 -2.00
C LYS A 223 -14.64 2.79 -3.48
N VAL A 224 -14.96 3.94 -4.09
CA VAL A 224 -15.30 4.01 -5.52
C VAL A 224 -14.12 3.54 -6.38
N LEU A 225 -12.88 3.96 -6.08
CA LEU A 225 -11.72 3.44 -6.83
C LEU A 225 -11.59 1.92 -6.71
N TRP A 226 -11.89 1.38 -5.53
CA TRP A 226 -11.82 -0.06 -5.31
C TRP A 226 -12.86 -0.80 -6.16
N ASP A 227 -14.08 -0.27 -6.24
CA ASP A 227 -15.16 -0.80 -7.07
C ASP A 227 -14.83 -0.70 -8.57
N ILE A 228 -14.20 0.41 -9.01
CA ILE A 228 -13.72 0.60 -10.39
C ILE A 228 -12.72 -0.49 -10.76
N VAL A 229 -11.71 -0.74 -9.92
CA VAL A 229 -10.70 -1.76 -10.17
C VAL A 229 -11.33 -3.15 -10.20
N ARG A 230 -12.26 -3.47 -9.27
CA ARG A 230 -12.97 -4.76 -9.30
C ARG A 230 -13.78 -4.92 -10.58
N ALA A 231 -14.51 -3.89 -11.00
CA ALA A 231 -15.32 -3.94 -12.21
C ALA A 231 -14.47 -4.11 -13.47
N ALA A 232 -13.33 -3.42 -13.58
CA ALA A 232 -12.38 -3.60 -14.66
C ALA A 232 -11.81 -5.03 -14.66
N ALA A 233 -11.41 -5.54 -13.50
CA ALA A 233 -10.89 -6.89 -13.37
C ALA A 233 -11.91 -7.96 -13.78
N ALA A 234 -13.17 -7.81 -13.39
CA ALA A 234 -14.26 -8.71 -13.78
C ALA A 234 -14.46 -8.71 -15.31
N ARG A 235 -14.49 -7.54 -15.96
CA ARG A 235 -14.59 -7.45 -17.43
C ARG A 235 -13.41 -8.10 -18.15
N ALA A 236 -12.22 -8.00 -17.57
CA ALA A 236 -10.99 -8.59 -18.10
C ALA A 236 -10.82 -10.10 -17.78
N GLY A 237 -11.79 -10.73 -17.11
CA GLY A 237 -11.70 -12.13 -16.69
C GLY A 237 -10.57 -12.38 -15.69
N THR A 238 -10.27 -11.40 -14.84
CA THR A 238 -9.23 -11.49 -13.81
C THR A 238 -9.87 -11.39 -12.43
N ASP A 239 -9.89 -12.49 -11.69
CA ASP A 239 -10.44 -12.51 -10.35
C ASP A 239 -9.51 -11.91 -9.30
N LYS A 240 -10.10 -11.35 -8.24
CA LYS A 240 -9.41 -10.93 -7.00
C LYS A 240 -8.28 -9.91 -7.22
N LEU A 241 -8.51 -8.92 -8.08
CA LEU A 241 -7.60 -7.79 -8.27
C LEU A 241 -7.99 -6.62 -7.37
N ALA A 242 -7.04 -6.11 -6.57
CA ALA A 242 -7.20 -4.88 -5.80
C ALA A 242 -6.30 -3.75 -6.35
N PRO A 243 -6.57 -2.47 -6.03
CA PRO A 243 -5.74 -1.36 -6.49
C PRO A 243 -4.25 -1.51 -6.17
N HIS A 244 -3.92 -2.16 -5.04
CA HIS A 244 -2.53 -2.38 -4.66
C HIS A 244 -1.82 -3.44 -5.52
N ASP A 245 -2.58 -4.39 -6.09
CA ASP A 245 -2.04 -5.40 -7.00
C ASP A 245 -1.65 -4.78 -8.35
N LEU A 246 -2.30 -3.69 -8.78
CA LEU A 246 -1.87 -2.91 -9.95
C LEU A 246 -0.53 -2.22 -9.73
N ARG A 247 -0.31 -1.67 -8.53
CA ARG A 247 1.01 -1.14 -8.16
C ARG A 247 2.08 -2.23 -8.12
N ARG A 248 1.76 -3.43 -7.61
CA ARG A 248 2.67 -4.57 -7.68
C ARG A 248 2.94 -4.97 -9.14
N THR A 249 1.91 -4.98 -9.96
CA THR A 249 2.00 -5.26 -11.39
C THR A 249 2.94 -4.28 -12.08
N CYS A 250 2.81 -2.97 -11.83
CA CYS A 250 3.74 -1.95 -12.31
C CYS A 250 5.20 -2.32 -12.00
N ALA A 251 5.52 -2.57 -10.72
CA ALA A 251 6.86 -2.95 -10.29
C ALA A 251 7.40 -4.16 -11.06
N ARG A 252 6.57 -5.21 -11.16
CA ARG A 252 6.91 -6.48 -11.80
C ARG A 252 7.17 -6.29 -13.28
N LEU A 253 6.28 -5.57 -13.98
CA LEU A 253 6.40 -5.31 -15.41
C LEU A 253 7.63 -4.45 -15.72
N CYS A 254 7.92 -3.41 -14.91
CA CYS A 254 9.16 -2.64 -15.06
C CYS A 254 10.40 -3.55 -14.91
N HIS A 255 10.41 -4.43 -13.91
CA HIS A 255 11.53 -5.36 -13.72
C HIS A 255 11.64 -6.39 -14.87
N PHE A 256 10.52 -6.91 -15.37
CA PHE A 256 10.51 -7.82 -16.51
C PHE A 256 11.00 -7.14 -17.80
N ALA A 257 10.73 -5.84 -17.95
CA ALA A 257 11.23 -5.02 -19.04
C ALA A 257 12.72 -4.63 -18.89
N GLY A 258 13.41 -5.12 -17.86
CA GLY A 258 14.83 -4.84 -17.63
C GLY A 258 15.11 -3.59 -16.81
N GLY A 259 14.10 -3.02 -16.13
CA GLY A 259 14.30 -1.88 -15.24
C GLY A 259 15.16 -2.20 -14.03
N GLU A 260 16.09 -1.30 -13.73
CA GLU A 260 16.97 -1.37 -12.57
C GLU A 260 16.19 -1.26 -11.25
N LEU A 261 16.68 -1.98 -10.23
CA LEU A 261 15.94 -2.16 -8.97
C LEU A 261 15.78 -0.85 -8.18
N ASP A 262 16.79 0.01 -8.22
CA ASP A 262 16.82 1.35 -7.62
C ASP A 262 15.84 2.29 -8.33
N GLN A 263 15.78 2.26 -9.66
CA GLN A 263 14.84 3.08 -10.44
C GLN A 263 13.39 2.67 -10.15
N ILE A 264 13.13 1.37 -10.02
CA ILE A 264 11.82 0.86 -9.59
C ILE A 264 11.53 1.27 -8.13
N GLN A 265 12.53 1.25 -7.25
CA GLN A 265 12.39 1.74 -5.87
C GLN A 265 12.00 3.22 -5.84
N PHE A 266 12.66 4.07 -6.64
CA PHE A 266 12.38 5.49 -6.75
C PHE A 266 10.97 5.73 -7.31
N LEU A 267 10.61 5.08 -8.42
CA LEU A 267 9.27 5.14 -9.02
C LEU A 267 8.17 4.86 -7.98
N LEU A 268 8.37 3.81 -7.20
CA LEU A 268 7.41 3.38 -6.18
C LEU A 268 7.48 4.26 -4.91
N GLY A 269 8.59 4.90 -4.61
CA GLY A 269 8.77 5.57 -3.31
C GLY A 269 8.80 4.57 -2.17
N HIS A 270 9.66 3.55 -2.31
CA HIS A 270 9.98 2.63 -1.23
C HIS A 270 11.20 3.15 -0.46
N VAL A 271 11.08 3.21 0.87
CA VAL A 271 12.15 3.69 1.77
C VAL A 271 13.34 2.72 1.79
N SER A 272 13.08 1.44 1.57
CA SER A 272 14.09 0.38 1.57
C SER A 272 13.99 -0.45 0.31
N ILE A 273 15.15 -0.73 -0.30
CA ILE A 273 15.30 -1.63 -1.44
C ILE A 273 14.71 -3.03 -1.16
N GLN A 274 14.80 -3.50 0.09
CA GLN A 274 14.24 -4.78 0.53
C GLN A 274 12.71 -4.83 0.33
N THR A 275 12.03 -3.68 0.43
CA THR A 275 10.59 -3.60 0.12
C THR A 275 10.34 -3.84 -1.36
N THR A 276 11.19 -3.31 -2.24
CA THR A 276 11.12 -3.54 -3.68
C THR A 276 11.44 -5.00 -4.03
N GLU A 277 12.48 -5.59 -3.43
CA GLU A 277 12.80 -7.02 -3.60
C GLU A 277 11.63 -7.92 -3.21
N CYS A 278 10.95 -7.61 -2.09
CA CYS A 278 9.76 -8.34 -1.66
C CYS A 278 8.60 -8.25 -2.68
N TYR A 279 8.48 -7.14 -3.42
CA TYR A 279 7.47 -6.97 -4.46
C TYR A 279 7.78 -7.79 -5.71
N LEU A 280 9.06 -7.88 -6.05
CA LEU A 280 9.53 -8.54 -7.27
C LEU A 280 9.77 -10.03 -7.08
N GLY A 281 10.09 -10.47 -5.86
CA GLY A 281 10.53 -11.84 -5.59
C GLY A 281 11.87 -12.14 -6.27
N CYS A 282 12.81 -11.19 -6.22
CA CYS A 282 14.09 -11.27 -6.92
C CYS A 282 14.81 -12.59 -6.62
N LYS A 283 15.34 -13.22 -7.67
CA LYS A 283 16.23 -14.38 -7.61
C LYS A 283 17.42 -14.12 -8.51
N GLN A 284 18.56 -14.70 -8.18
CA GLN A 284 19.74 -14.64 -9.04
C GLN A 284 19.41 -15.26 -10.41
N LYS A 285 19.64 -14.49 -11.48
CA LYS A 285 19.46 -14.94 -12.86
C LYS A 285 20.78 -15.50 -13.35
N LEU A 286 20.93 -16.83 -13.37
CA LEU A 286 22.17 -17.47 -13.83
C LEU A 286 22.28 -17.53 -15.36
N ARG A 287 21.15 -17.47 -16.09
CA ARG A 287 21.13 -17.55 -17.56
C ARG A 287 21.50 -16.22 -18.26
N ILE A 288 21.35 -15.11 -17.55
CA ILE A 288 21.67 -13.76 -18.03
C ILE A 288 22.40 -13.13 -16.85
N ALA A 289 23.64 -13.56 -16.62
CA ALA A 289 24.36 -13.16 -15.43
C ALA A 289 24.82 -11.71 -15.59
N VAL A 290 24.69 -10.92 -14.52
CA VAL A 290 25.05 -9.49 -14.55
C VAL A 290 26.55 -9.27 -14.78
N ASN A 291 27.37 -10.30 -14.56
CA ASN A 291 28.81 -10.29 -14.76
C ASN A 291 29.26 -10.89 -16.11
N ASP A 292 28.34 -11.20 -17.02
CA ASP A 292 28.69 -11.68 -18.38
C ASP A 292 29.11 -10.54 -19.32
N ARG A 293 28.83 -9.28 -18.95
CA ARG A 293 29.06 -8.08 -19.77
C ARG A 293 29.54 -6.92 -18.90
N LEU A 294 30.73 -7.08 -18.33
CA LEU A 294 31.44 -6.08 -17.55
C LEU A 294 32.13 -5.02 -18.42
N GLY A 295 32.30 -5.26 -19.72
CA GLY A 295 33.00 -4.36 -20.65
C GLY A 295 34.52 -4.47 -20.58
N ILE A 296 35.03 -5.52 -19.94
CA ILE A 296 36.46 -5.88 -19.85
C ILE A 296 36.72 -7.28 -20.40
N GLU A 297 35.74 -7.85 -21.10
CA GLU A 297 35.89 -9.12 -21.79
C GLU A 297 37.00 -8.98 -22.85
N PRO A 298 37.83 -10.01 -23.04
CA PRO A 298 38.78 -10.02 -24.15
C PRO A 298 38.01 -9.92 -25.48
N ASP A 299 38.56 -9.18 -26.44
CA ASP A 299 38.01 -9.13 -27.79
C ASP A 299 37.86 -10.55 -28.33
N ALA A 300 36.73 -10.83 -28.98
CA ALA A 300 36.48 -12.14 -29.57
C ALA A 300 37.56 -12.45 -30.62
N ALA A 301 38.39 -13.46 -30.34
CA ALA A 301 39.40 -13.98 -31.26
C ALA A 301 38.77 -14.68 -32.47
#